data_AF-A0A6G3WX01-F1
#
_entry.id   AF-A0A6G3WX01-F1
#
_cell.length_a   1.000
_cell.length_b   1.000
_cell.length_c   1.000
_cell.angle_alpha   90.00
_cell.angle_beta   90.00
_cell.angle_gamma   90.00
#
_symmetry.space_group_name_H-M   'P 1'
#
loop_
_entity.id
_entity.type
_entity.pdbx_description
1 polymer ?
#
loop_
_entity_poly.entity_id
_entity_poly.type
_entity_poly.pdbx_seq_one_letter_code
_entity_poly.pdbx_strand_id
1 'polypeptide(L)'
;VPAGRAPGTPVYRVVVDRSADVLVRQEAVSLTAAEVKAAKGKGSIRSFDQKTGKLLWTKQYAAVSPEAATGGDEDGALYAAVGKDLQAFETDTAKPLWRVEGSDGSVFGIPLVAGPLIHTTERSQLV
;
A
#
# COMPACT_ATOMS: atom_id res chain seq x y z
N VAL A 1 0.03 -12.83 -23.67
CA VAL A 1 1.24 -13.66 -23.42
C VAL A 1 1.45 -13.74 -21.92
N PRO A 2 1.35 -14.91 -21.26
CA PRO A 2 1.69 -15.00 -19.85
C PRO A 2 3.22 -14.83 -19.75
N ALA A 3 3.69 -13.87 -18.96
CA ALA A 3 5.06 -13.37 -18.96
C ALA A 3 6.10 -14.34 -18.34
N GLY A 4 6.07 -15.63 -18.69
CA GLY A 4 7.06 -16.63 -18.27
C GLY A 4 7.16 -16.87 -16.76
N ARG A 5 6.24 -16.31 -15.97
CA ARG A 5 6.27 -16.35 -14.52
C ARG A 5 5.59 -17.63 -14.03
N ALA A 6 6.27 -18.41 -13.18
CA ALA A 6 5.71 -19.65 -12.64
C ALA A 6 4.40 -19.36 -11.89
N PRO A 7 3.38 -20.25 -11.97
CA PRO A 7 2.17 -20.14 -11.18
C PRO A 7 2.49 -19.95 -9.70
N GLY A 8 1.79 -19.03 -9.04
CA GLY A 8 2.01 -18.73 -7.61
C GLY A 8 3.20 -17.81 -7.32
N THR A 9 3.92 -17.31 -8.33
CA THR A 9 4.95 -16.29 -8.09
C THR A 9 4.28 -14.98 -7.64
N PRO A 10 4.69 -14.41 -6.50
CA PRO A 10 4.10 -13.17 -6.01
C PRO A 10 4.34 -12.01 -6.98
N VAL A 11 3.35 -11.13 -7.10
CA VAL A 11 3.43 -9.90 -7.88
C VAL A 11 3.45 -8.74 -6.89
N TYR A 12 4.52 -7.96 -6.91
CA TYR A 12 4.68 -6.83 -6.01
C TYR A 12 4.53 -5.51 -6.77
N ARG A 13 3.96 -4.51 -6.09
CA ARG A 13 3.96 -3.11 -6.52
C ARG A 13 4.75 -2.28 -5.51
N VAL A 14 5.62 -1.41 -6.01
CA VAL A 14 6.32 -0.42 -5.18
C VAL A 14 5.32 0.58 -4.62
N VAL A 15 5.41 0.81 -3.32
CA VAL A 15 4.62 1.78 -2.56
C VAL A 15 5.45 3.02 -2.28
N VAL A 16 6.71 2.83 -1.87
CA VAL A 16 7.72 3.87 -1.67
C VAL A 16 9.09 3.31 -2.06
N ASP A 17 9.91 4.14 -2.69
CA ASP A 17 11.34 3.94 -2.84
C ASP A 17 12.05 4.94 -1.92
N ARG A 18 12.87 4.48 -0.97
CA ARG A 18 13.67 5.32 -0.07
C ARG A 18 15.14 4.99 -0.23
N SER A 19 16.00 5.92 0.21
CA SER A 19 17.45 5.72 0.22
C SER A 19 17.95 4.50 1.01
N ALA A 20 17.17 4.01 1.98
CA ALA A 20 17.51 2.85 2.81
C ALA A 20 16.79 1.57 2.37
N ASP A 21 15.53 1.69 1.96
CA ASP A 21 14.67 0.55 1.67
C ASP A 21 13.61 0.83 0.60
N VAL A 22 13.14 -0.25 -0.02
CA VAL A 22 12.00 -0.23 -0.94
C VAL A 22 10.83 -0.93 -0.28
N LEU A 23 9.71 -0.23 -0.23
CA LEU A 23 8.47 -0.77 0.31
C LEU A 23 7.59 -1.25 -0.81
N VAL A 24 7.07 -2.45 -0.66
CA VAL A 24 6.19 -3.06 -1.64
C VAL A 24 4.94 -3.63 -0.99
N ARG A 25 3.84 -3.61 -1.73
CA ARG A 25 2.65 -4.42 -1.44
C ARG A 25 2.56 -5.57 -2.44
N GLN A 26 2.08 -6.71 -1.98
CA GLN A 26 1.73 -7.81 -2.88
C GLN A 26 0.36 -7.52 -3.49
N GLU A 27 0.23 -7.65 -4.80
CA GLU A 27 -1.05 -7.52 -5.49
C GLU A 27 -1.95 -8.68 -5.06
N ALA A 28 -3.21 -8.35 -4.72
CA ALA A 28 -4.17 -9.31 -4.18
C ALA A 28 -4.34 -10.57 -5.04
N VAL A 29 -4.26 -10.41 -6.36
CA VAL A 29 -4.38 -11.51 -7.35
C VAL A 29 -3.29 -12.59 -7.20
N SER A 30 -2.19 -12.24 -6.52
CA SER A 30 -1.03 -13.11 -6.33
C SER A 30 -0.87 -13.59 -4.90
N LEU A 31 -1.80 -13.27 -4.00
CA LEU A 31 -1.79 -13.79 -2.63
C LEU A 31 -2.28 -15.23 -2.59
N THR A 32 -1.55 -16.06 -1.85
CA THR A 32 -2.01 -17.40 -1.50
C THR A 32 -3.03 -17.37 -0.37
N ALA A 33 -3.87 -18.40 -0.26
CA ALA A 33 -4.82 -18.53 0.86
C ALA A 33 -4.12 -18.54 2.23
N ALA A 34 -2.89 -19.09 2.31
CA ALA A 34 -2.10 -19.09 3.53
C ALA A 34 -1.65 -17.67 3.93
N GLU A 35 -1.23 -16.85 2.97
CA GLU A 35 -0.85 -15.44 3.20
C GLU A 35 -2.06 -14.61 3.63
N VAL A 36 -3.21 -14.77 2.95
CA VAL A 36 -4.46 -14.08 3.33
C VAL A 36 -4.85 -14.45 4.77
N LYS A 37 -4.77 -15.73 5.13
CA LYS A 37 -5.06 -16.21 6.49
C LYS A 37 -4.08 -15.63 7.51
N ALA A 38 -2.79 -15.64 7.22
CA ALA A 38 -1.75 -15.11 8.12
C ALA A 38 -1.93 -13.61 8.37
N ALA A 39 -2.30 -12.85 7.34
CA ALA A 39 -2.56 -11.42 7.43
C ALA A 39 -3.98 -11.08 7.94
N LYS A 40 -4.80 -12.10 8.28
CA LYS A 40 -6.20 -11.92 8.71
C LYS A 40 -7.03 -11.08 7.72
N GLY A 41 -6.82 -11.32 6.43
CA GLY A 41 -7.50 -10.59 5.35
C GLY A 41 -7.01 -9.15 5.12
N LYS A 42 -5.97 -8.69 5.82
CA LYS A 42 -5.41 -7.33 5.65
C LYS A 42 -4.31 -7.31 4.60
N GLY A 43 -4.15 -6.16 3.96
CA GLY A 43 -2.98 -5.86 3.15
C GLY A 43 -1.72 -5.82 4.01
N SER A 44 -0.60 -6.26 3.45
CA SER A 44 0.70 -6.20 4.10
C SER A 44 1.70 -5.45 3.22
N ILE A 45 2.52 -4.62 3.86
CA ILE A 45 3.67 -3.94 3.27
C ILE A 45 4.93 -4.67 3.71
N ARG A 46 5.83 -4.90 2.76
CA ARG A 46 7.14 -5.49 3.00
C ARG A 46 8.19 -4.44 2.67
N SER A 47 9.15 -4.26 3.57
CA SER A 47 10.33 -3.42 3.32
C SER A 47 11.52 -4.32 3.01
N PHE A 48 12.25 -3.96 1.97
CA PHE A 48 13.47 -4.61 1.56
C PHE A 48 14.61 -3.60 1.56
N ASP A 49 15.74 -3.97 2.16
CA ASP A 49 16.96 -3.18 2.09
C ASP A 49 17.32 -2.90 0.63
N GLN A 50 17.47 -1.62 0.26
CA GLN A 50 17.57 -1.20 -1.14
C GLN A 50 18.85 -1.75 -1.81
N LYS A 51 19.91 -1.98 -1.02
CA LYS A 51 21.22 -2.43 -1.53
C LYS A 51 21.31 -3.95 -1.67
N THR A 52 20.78 -4.67 -0.70
CA THR A 52 20.96 -6.13 -0.56
C THR A 52 19.72 -6.91 -0.94
N GLY A 53 18.55 -6.27 -1.03
CA GLY A 53 17.26 -6.93 -1.27
C GLY A 53 16.79 -7.79 -0.09
N LYS A 54 17.43 -7.70 1.07
CA LYS A 54 17.02 -8.46 2.26
C LYS A 54 15.71 -7.90 2.81
N LEU A 55 14.77 -8.80 3.14
CA LEU A 55 13.55 -8.42 3.84
C LEU A 55 13.93 -7.85 5.22
N LEU A 56 13.57 -6.60 5.46
CA LEU A 56 13.77 -5.93 6.74
C LEU A 56 12.60 -6.17 7.68
N TRP A 57 11.37 -6.01 7.17
CA TRP A 57 10.16 -6.21 7.93
C TRP A 57 8.93 -6.44 7.05
N THR A 58 7.85 -6.95 7.67
CA THR A 58 6.49 -7.01 7.09
C THR A 58 5.50 -6.45 8.10
N LYS A 59 4.61 -5.55 7.66
CA LYS A 59 3.66 -4.85 8.53
C LYS A 59 2.27 -4.75 7.88
N GLN A 60 1.24 -4.67 8.72
CA GLN A 60 -0.13 -4.33 8.34
C GLN A 60 -0.51 -2.96 8.92
N TYR A 61 -1.31 -2.20 8.18
CA TYR A 61 -1.74 -0.85 8.57
C TYR A 61 -3.25 -0.86 8.78
N ALA A 62 -3.70 -0.63 10.02
CA ALA A 62 -5.11 -0.56 10.39
C ALA A 62 -6.01 -1.59 9.68
N ALA A 63 -6.97 -1.12 8.88
CA ALA A 63 -7.92 -1.90 8.08
C ALA A 63 -7.62 -1.81 6.56
N VAL A 64 -6.40 -1.47 6.17
CA VAL A 64 -5.96 -1.45 4.77
C VAL A 64 -6.13 -2.86 4.20
N SER A 65 -6.92 -2.99 3.13
CA SER A 65 -7.15 -4.28 2.46
C SER A 65 -6.01 -4.59 1.47
N PRO A 66 -5.87 -5.84 1.01
CA PRO A 66 -4.89 -6.21 -0.02
C PRO A 66 -5.04 -5.43 -1.35
N GLU A 67 -6.26 -5.01 -1.67
CA GLU A 67 -6.62 -4.28 -2.89
C GLU A 67 -6.51 -2.76 -2.72
N ALA A 68 -6.26 -2.28 -1.50
CA ALA A 68 -6.22 -0.86 -1.21
C ALA A 68 -5.20 -0.14 -2.09
N ALA A 69 -5.66 0.94 -2.72
CA ALA A 69 -4.78 1.86 -3.38
C ALA A 69 -3.84 2.47 -2.34
N THR A 70 -2.54 2.25 -2.51
CA THR A 70 -1.51 2.55 -1.51
C THR A 70 -0.33 3.23 -2.18
N GLY A 71 0.13 4.33 -1.59
CA GLY A 71 1.37 5.03 -1.92
C GLY A 71 2.05 5.52 -0.64
N GLY A 72 3.12 6.28 -0.76
CA GLY A 72 3.78 6.91 0.38
C GLY A 72 4.88 7.87 -0.08
N ASP A 73 5.64 8.37 0.89
CA ASP A 73 6.80 9.21 0.65
C ASP A 73 8.08 8.71 1.34
N GLU A 74 9.18 9.34 0.94
CA GLU A 74 10.51 9.17 1.53
C GLU A 74 10.59 9.67 2.97
N ASP A 75 9.74 10.62 3.36
CA ASP A 75 9.72 11.25 4.69
C ASP A 75 9.07 10.38 5.78
N GLY A 76 8.53 9.22 5.40
CA GLY A 76 8.08 8.21 6.35
C GLY A 76 6.57 8.07 6.45
N ALA A 77 5.77 8.65 5.55
CA ALA A 77 4.33 8.46 5.53
C ALA A 77 3.90 7.43 4.48
N LEU A 78 2.86 6.67 4.82
CA LEU A 78 2.15 5.75 3.95
C LEU A 78 0.69 6.18 3.85
N TYR A 79 0.18 6.27 2.63
CA TYR A 79 -1.17 6.73 2.30
C TYR A 79 -1.96 5.56 1.72
N ALA A 80 -3.15 5.29 2.25
CA ALA A 80 -3.97 4.19 1.80
C ALA A 80 -5.47 4.52 1.79
N ALA A 81 -6.15 4.02 0.77
CA ALA A 81 -7.61 3.92 0.78
C ALA A 81 -8.06 2.89 1.83
N VAL A 82 -8.88 3.31 2.78
CA VAL A 82 -9.41 2.48 3.87
C VAL A 82 -10.91 2.62 3.91
N GLY A 83 -11.63 1.63 3.34
CA GLY A 83 -13.06 1.76 3.11
C GLY A 83 -13.34 2.95 2.19
N LYS A 84 -14.17 3.89 2.66
CA LYS A 84 -14.48 5.13 1.94
C LYS A 84 -13.47 6.26 2.19
N ASP A 85 -12.56 6.11 3.14
CA ASP A 85 -11.68 7.19 3.60
C ASP A 85 -10.27 7.06 2.99
N LEU A 86 -9.54 8.18 2.96
CA LEU A 86 -8.08 8.19 2.76
C LEU A 86 -7.41 8.36 4.12
N GLN A 87 -6.43 7.52 4.44
CA GLN A 87 -5.69 7.59 5.71
C GLN A 87 -4.20 7.62 5.48
N ALA A 88 -3.50 8.35 6.36
CA ALA A 88 -2.05 8.35 6.44
C ALA A 88 -1.56 7.65 7.70
N PHE A 89 -0.40 7.02 7.60
CA PHE A 89 0.25 6.31 8.68
C PHE A 89 1.75 6.60 8.69
N GLU A 90 2.36 6.62 9.87
CA GLU A 90 3.80 6.45 10.01
C GLU A 90 4.17 5.09 9.44
N THR A 91 5.12 5.07 8.52
CA THR A 91 5.51 3.86 7.84
C THR A 91 6.18 2.88 8.79
N ASP A 92 7.06 3.36 9.66
CA ASP A 92 7.90 2.47 10.46
C ASP A 92 7.14 1.91 11.67
N THR A 93 6.10 2.59 12.12
CA THR A 93 5.34 2.21 13.34
C THR A 93 3.91 1.79 13.05
N ALA A 94 3.40 2.03 11.84
CA ALA A 94 2.00 1.87 11.44
C ALA A 94 1.01 2.72 12.26
N LYS A 95 1.49 3.73 12.99
CA LYS A 95 0.62 4.67 13.73
C LYS A 95 -0.16 5.54 12.75
N PRO A 96 -1.46 5.78 12.97
CA PRO A 96 -2.23 6.70 12.16
C PRO A 96 -1.73 8.14 12.37
N LEU A 97 -1.65 8.91 11.28
CA LEU A 97 -1.26 10.32 11.27
C LEU A 97 -2.49 11.22 11.10
N TRP A 98 -3.26 10.98 10.04
CA TRP A 98 -4.48 11.74 9.73
C TRP A 98 -5.44 10.93 8.87
N ARG A 99 -6.67 11.45 8.74
CA ARG A 99 -7.73 10.88 7.91
C ARG A 99 -8.44 12.00 7.15
N VAL A 100 -8.73 11.74 5.89
CA VAL A 100 -9.72 12.47 5.10
C VAL A 100 -10.93 11.57 4.96
N GLU A 101 -12.07 12.02 5.49
CA GLU A 101 -13.32 11.26 5.39
C GLU A 101 -13.89 11.36 3.98
N GLY A 102 -14.19 10.22 3.37
CA GLY A 102 -14.93 10.18 2.12
C GLY A 102 -16.44 10.22 2.36
N SER A 103 -17.18 10.51 1.30
CA SER A 103 -18.63 10.36 1.23
C SER A 103 -19.03 8.90 0.94
N ASP A 104 -20.33 8.62 0.99
CA ASP A 104 -20.84 7.32 0.54
C ASP A 104 -20.51 7.08 -0.93
N GLY A 105 -19.94 5.91 -1.21
CA GLY A 105 -19.45 5.55 -2.55
C GLY A 105 -18.08 6.11 -2.89
N SER A 106 -17.40 6.82 -1.96
CA SER A 106 -16.03 7.27 -2.20
C SER A 106 -15.08 6.11 -2.44
N VAL A 107 -14.25 6.24 -3.47
CA VAL A 107 -13.19 5.27 -3.78
C VAL A 107 -11.93 6.04 -4.16
N PHE A 108 -10.94 6.01 -3.28
CA PHE A 108 -9.66 6.67 -3.51
C PHE A 108 -8.73 5.82 -4.38
N GLY A 109 -8.09 6.48 -5.35
CA GLY A 109 -7.04 5.91 -6.19
C GLY A 109 -5.67 5.88 -5.50
N ILE A 110 -4.64 5.51 -6.27
CA ILE A 110 -3.27 5.44 -5.74
C ILE A 110 -2.79 6.87 -5.49
N PRO A 111 -2.42 7.23 -4.25
CA PRO A 111 -1.88 8.55 -3.96
C PRO A 111 -0.54 8.78 -4.65
N LEU A 112 -0.34 9.98 -5.18
CA LEU A 112 0.90 10.47 -5.78
C LEU A 112 1.40 11.68 -5.00
N VAL A 113 2.62 11.60 -4.49
CA VAL A 113 3.28 12.70 -3.79
C VAL A 113 3.98 13.59 -4.82
N ALA A 114 3.72 14.88 -4.78
CA ALA A 114 4.33 15.88 -5.65
C ALA A 114 4.64 17.15 -4.83
N GLY A 115 5.90 17.32 -4.44
CA GLY A 115 6.30 18.38 -3.52
C GLY A 115 5.53 18.27 -2.20
N PRO A 116 4.90 19.34 -1.70
CA PRO A 116 4.16 19.31 -0.44
C PRO A 116 2.74 18.72 -0.56
N LEU A 117 2.35 18.25 -1.75
CA LEU A 117 0.98 17.82 -2.04
C LEU A 117 0.88 16.31 -2.25
N ILE A 118 -0.28 15.78 -1.88
CA ILE A 118 -0.71 14.42 -2.19
C ILE A 118 -1.89 14.51 -3.13
N HIS A 119 -1.70 14.04 -4.36
CA HIS A 119 -2.76 13.94 -5.35
C HIS A 119 -3.35 12.54 -5.34
N THR A 120 -4.67 12.44 -5.41
CA THR A 120 -5.37 11.16 -5.56
C THR A 120 -6.61 11.38 -6.42
N THR A 121 -7.06 10.34 -7.09
CA THR A 121 -8.42 10.31 -7.62
C THR A 121 -9.38 9.91 -6.52
N GLU A 122 -10.61 10.36 -6.63
CA GLU A 122 -11.73 9.96 -5.80
C GLU A 122 -12.94 9.79 -6.73
N ARG A 123 -13.50 8.58 -6.80
CA ARG A 123 -14.52 8.21 -7.79
C ARG A 123 -15.81 9.04 -7.69
N SER A 124 -16.23 9.45 -6.51
CA SER A 124 -17.47 10.21 -6.31
C SER A 124 -17.37 11.69 -6.73
N GLN A 125 -16.15 12.20 -6.94
CA GLN A 125 -15.87 13.56 -7.42
C GLN A 125 -15.82 13.68 -8.96
N LEU A 126 -16.28 12.68 -9.70
CA LEU A 126 -16.51 12.80 -11.14
C LEU A 126 -17.70 13.74 -11.39
N VAL A 127 -17.40 15.02 -11.61
CA VAL A 127 -18.36 16.01 -12.14
C VAL A 127 -18.46 15.87 -13.65
#